data_AF-Q0FCX7-F1
#
_entry.id   AF-Q0FCX7-F1
#
_cell.length_a   1.000
_cell.length_b   1.000
_cell.length_c   1.000
_cell.angle_alpha   90.00
_cell.angle_beta   90.00
_cell.angle_gamma   90.00
#
_symmetry.space_group_name_H-M   'P 1'
#
loop_
_entity.id
_entity.type
_entity.pdbx_description
1 polymer ?
#
loop_
_entity_poly.entity_id
_entity_poly.type
_entity_poly.pdbx_seq_one_letter_code
_entity_poly.pdbx_strand_id
1 'polypeptide(L)'
;METSNFTLTRGSLSETVGPSGSGKGHVIKRCPNCGDQIYSHFMGLNNLLVLKTTTLSNANELPPQAHVFLDSKLEWLKLSDNIPKFDKFYRREEIYSDESLERMKIALQ
;
A
#
# COMPACT_ATOMS: atom_id res chain seq x y z
N MET A 1 6.50 0.70 2.60
CA MET A 1 7.63 1.61 2.78
C MET A 1 7.77 1.92 4.26
N GLU A 2 8.98 2.05 4.75
CA GLU A 2 9.32 2.38 6.14
C GLU A 2 8.93 3.83 6.41
N THR A 3 8.37 4.08 7.58
CA THR A 3 7.92 5.43 7.97
C THR A 3 9.07 6.41 8.12
N SER A 4 10.26 5.94 8.49
CA SER A 4 11.49 6.74 8.55
C SER A 4 11.89 7.34 7.19
N ASN A 5 11.46 6.73 6.09
CA ASN A 5 11.76 7.19 4.73
C ASN A 5 10.66 8.12 4.17
N PHE A 6 9.75 8.59 5.01
CA PHE A 6 8.69 9.51 4.60
C PHE A 6 8.62 10.70 5.56
N THR A 7 8.49 11.90 5.00
CA THR A 7 8.30 13.12 5.77
C THR A 7 7.30 14.01 5.08
N LEU A 8 6.30 14.48 5.82
CA LEU A 8 5.39 15.51 5.35
C LEU A 8 6.10 16.86 5.43
N THR A 9 6.47 17.43 4.28
CA THR A 9 7.21 18.69 4.22
C THR A 9 6.30 19.91 4.33
N ARG A 10 5.03 19.80 3.92
CA ARG A 10 4.06 20.90 3.93
C ARG A 10 2.62 20.37 4.02
N GLY A 11 1.75 21.20 4.59
CA GLY A 11 0.32 20.94 4.68
C GLY A 11 -0.04 20.17 5.94
N SER A 12 -1.33 19.86 6.08
CA SER A 12 -1.85 18.99 7.14
C SER A 12 -2.59 17.83 6.52
N LEU A 13 -2.68 16.73 7.27
CA LEU A 13 -3.44 15.55 6.88
C LEU A 13 -4.54 15.31 7.90
N SER A 14 -5.75 15.14 7.38
CA SER A 14 -6.86 14.57 8.14
C SER A 14 -6.68 13.06 8.26
N GLU A 15 -7.27 12.47 9.29
CA GLU A 15 -7.25 11.03 9.53
C GLU A 15 -8.67 10.48 9.47
N THR A 16 -8.83 9.31 8.85
CA THR A 16 -10.00 8.45 9.12
C THR A 16 -9.53 7.02 9.37
N VAL A 17 -10.36 6.27 10.08
CA VAL A 17 -10.15 4.83 10.32
C VAL A 17 -11.15 4.04 9.49
N GLY A 18 -10.69 2.98 8.84
CA GLY A 18 -11.51 2.03 8.09
C GLY A 18 -11.26 0.58 8.52
N PRO A 19 -12.10 -0.35 8.08
CA PRO A 19 -11.87 -1.78 8.31
C PRO A 19 -10.64 -2.27 7.53
N SER A 20 -10.05 -3.37 7.99
CA SER A 20 -9.03 -4.11 7.25
C SER A 20 -9.43 -5.58 7.14
N GLY A 21 -8.85 -6.32 6.18
CA GLY A 21 -9.14 -7.75 6.01
C GLY A 21 -8.82 -8.62 7.23
N SER A 22 -7.95 -8.15 8.15
CA SER A 22 -7.63 -8.83 9.41
C SER A 22 -8.52 -8.41 10.58
N GLY A 23 -9.44 -7.47 10.39
CA GLY A 23 -10.29 -6.90 11.45
C GLY A 23 -9.57 -5.91 12.37
N LYS A 24 -8.24 -5.75 12.27
CA LYS A 24 -7.46 -4.84 13.14
C LYS A 24 -7.68 -3.37 12.85
N GLY A 25 -8.17 -3.02 11.66
CA GLY A 25 -8.36 -1.64 11.23
C GLY A 25 -7.23 -1.09 10.35
N HIS A 26 -7.51 0.03 9.70
CA HIS A 26 -6.66 0.70 8.73
C HIS A 26 -6.78 2.22 8.92
N VAL A 27 -5.69 2.88 9.29
CA VAL A 27 -5.63 4.33 9.49
C VAL A 27 -5.21 4.99 8.19
N ILE A 28 -6.02 5.89 7.66
CA ILE A 28 -5.83 6.51 6.34
C ILE A 28 -5.64 8.02 6.51
N LYS A 29 -4.53 8.54 5.99
CA LYS A 29 -4.18 9.96 6.04
C LYS A 29 -4.52 10.63 4.71
N ARG A 30 -5.36 11.67 4.76
CA ARG A 30 -5.91 12.35 3.58
C ARG A 30 -5.61 13.84 3.56
N CYS A 31 -5.48 14.39 2.37
CA CYS A 31 -5.58 15.83 2.18
C CYS A 31 -6.97 16.32 2.62
N PRO A 32 -7.08 17.28 3.57
CA PRO A 32 -8.37 17.77 4.04
C PRO A 32 -9.13 18.59 2.99
N ASN A 33 -8.45 19.07 1.94
CA ASN A 33 -9.06 19.91 0.91
C ASN A 33 -9.68 19.09 -0.24
N CYS A 34 -8.96 18.12 -0.80
CA CYS A 34 -9.45 17.30 -1.92
C CYS A 34 -9.92 15.90 -1.50
N GLY A 35 -9.61 15.45 -0.28
CA GLY A 35 -9.98 14.12 0.20
C GLY A 35 -9.09 12.98 -0.30
N ASP A 36 -8.08 13.26 -1.13
CA ASP A 36 -7.16 12.23 -1.63
C ASP A 36 -6.41 11.55 -0.48
N GLN A 37 -6.30 10.23 -0.58
CA GLN A 37 -5.50 9.41 0.33
C GLN A 37 -4.04 9.56 -0.06
N ILE A 38 -3.20 10.06 0.85
CA ILE A 38 -1.77 10.22 0.59
C ILE A 38 -1.02 8.95 1.01
N TYR A 39 -1.24 8.53 2.26
CA TYR A 39 -0.71 7.27 2.78
C TYR A 39 -1.61 6.68 3.86
N SER A 40 -1.30 5.47 4.29
CA SER A 40 -2.07 4.77 5.32
C SER A 40 -1.21 3.78 6.11
N HIS A 41 -1.69 3.37 7.28
CA HIS A 41 -1.09 2.36 8.15
C HIS A 41 -2.10 1.28 8.49
N PHE A 42 -1.69 0.02 8.33
CA PHE A 42 -2.43 -1.08 8.95
C PHE A 42 -2.09 -1.14 10.43
N MET A 43 -3.11 -1.23 11.29
CA MET A 43 -2.88 -1.28 12.73
C MET A 43 -2.04 -2.52 13.09
N GLY A 44 -0.97 -2.30 13.86
CA GLY A 44 0.03 -3.32 14.19
C GLY A 44 1.23 -3.36 13.23
N LEU A 45 1.26 -2.51 12.20
CA LEU A 45 2.41 -2.33 11.29
C LEU A 45 2.84 -0.85 11.27
N ASN A 46 3.05 -0.26 12.45
CA ASN A 46 3.21 1.20 12.60
C ASN A 46 4.48 1.76 11.95
N ASN A 47 5.52 0.93 11.81
CA ASN A 47 6.79 1.31 11.17
C ASN A 47 6.74 1.20 9.64
N LEU A 48 5.62 0.74 9.09
CA LEU A 48 5.37 0.69 7.65
C LEU A 48 4.18 1.56 7.30
N LEU A 49 4.29 2.24 6.16
CA LEU A 49 3.18 2.90 5.49
C LEU A 49 2.95 2.32 4.10
N VAL A 50 1.70 2.43 3.67
CA VAL A 50 1.26 2.20 2.29
C VAL A 50 1.05 3.56 1.66
N LEU A 51 1.95 3.95 0.75
CA LEU A 51 1.89 5.17 -0.02
C LEU A 51 0.95 4.98 -1.21
N LYS A 52 0.13 5.98 -1.53
CA LYS A 52 -0.69 5.98 -2.75
C LYS A 52 0.14 6.58 -3.88
N THR A 53 0.69 5.72 -4.75
CA THR A 53 1.63 6.14 -5.80
C THR A 53 1.03 7.12 -6.80
N THR A 54 -0.29 7.10 -6.99
CA THR A 54 -1.02 8.03 -7.86
C THR A 54 -0.97 9.49 -7.40
N THR A 55 -0.55 9.77 -6.16
CA THR A 55 -0.37 11.14 -5.65
C THR A 55 1.05 11.68 -5.86
N LEU A 56 1.94 10.92 -6.51
CA LEU A 56 3.30 11.34 -6.83
C LEU A 56 3.36 12.01 -8.22
N SER A 57 4.27 12.97 -8.40
CA SER A 57 4.42 13.71 -9.66
C SER A 57 4.70 12.78 -10.86
N ASN A 58 5.49 11.73 -10.65
CA ASN A 58 5.87 10.77 -11.69
C ASN A 58 5.21 9.40 -11.47
N ALA A 59 3.90 9.36 -11.20
CA ALA A 59 3.18 8.12 -10.90
C ALA A 59 3.35 7.01 -11.96
N ASN A 60 3.56 7.37 -13.23
CA ASN A 60 3.78 6.42 -14.32
C ASN A 60 5.07 5.59 -14.18
N GLU A 61 6.03 6.04 -13.38
CA GLU A 61 7.26 5.27 -13.07
C GLU A 61 7.00 4.12 -12.09
N LEU A 62 5.80 4.06 -11.49
CA LEU A 62 5.43 3.09 -10.47
C LEU A 62 4.18 2.28 -10.89
N PRO A 63 4.24 1.53 -12.01
CA PRO A 63 3.13 0.69 -12.42
C PRO A 63 2.88 -0.43 -11.41
N PRO A 64 1.65 -1.01 -11.37
CA PRO A 64 1.37 -2.18 -10.55
C PRO A 64 2.33 -3.33 -10.88
N GLN A 65 2.82 -4.01 -9.84
CA GLN A 65 3.72 -5.16 -9.98
C GLN A 65 3.02 -6.50 -9.71
N ALA A 66 1.81 -6.47 -9.16
CA ALA A 66 0.99 -7.63 -8.90
C ALA A 66 -0.48 -7.24 -8.78
N HIS A 67 -1.37 -8.13 -9.23
CA HIS A 67 -2.79 -8.12 -8.89
C HIS A 67 -3.05 -9.13 -7.78
N VAL A 68 -3.65 -8.70 -6.68
CA VAL A 68 -3.95 -9.54 -5.51
C VAL A 68 -5.45 -9.49 -5.18
N PHE A 69 -5.94 -10.49 -4.45
CA PHE A 69 -7.37 -10.63 -4.08
C PHE A 69 -8.30 -10.84 -5.28
N LEU A 70 -7.81 -11.54 -6.30
CA LEU A 70 -8.59 -11.82 -7.51
C LEU A 70 -9.78 -12.76 -7.29
N ASP A 71 -9.81 -13.51 -6.19
CA ASP A 71 -10.97 -14.32 -5.81
C ASP A 71 -12.23 -13.47 -5.55
N SER A 72 -12.04 -12.22 -5.15
CA SER A 72 -13.09 -11.22 -4.93
C SER A 72 -13.28 -10.25 -6.10
N LYS A 73 -12.58 -10.45 -7.22
CA LYS A 73 -12.66 -9.57 -8.39
C LYS A 73 -14.03 -9.70 -9.07
N LEU A 74 -14.64 -8.56 -9.39
CA LEU A 74 -15.86 -8.50 -10.20
C LEU A 74 -15.67 -9.18 -11.57
N GLU A 75 -16.69 -9.92 -12.03
CA GLU A 75 -16.62 -10.74 -13.24
C GLU A 75 -16.37 -9.93 -14.52
N TRP A 76 -16.84 -8.68 -14.54
CA TRP A 76 -16.67 -7.76 -15.66
C TRP A 76 -15.27 -7.16 -15.76
N LEU A 77 -14.47 -7.16 -14.68
CA LEU A 77 -13.10 -6.66 -14.73
C LEU A 77 -12.21 -7.67 -15.45
N LYS A 78 -11.71 -7.31 -16.63
CA LYS A 78 -10.76 -8.12 -17.41
C LYS A 78 -9.36 -7.54 -17.25
N LEU A 79 -8.38 -8.39 -16.90
CA LEU A 79 -6.98 -8.02 -16.74
C LEU A 79 -6.18 -8.71 -17.85
N SER A 80 -5.84 -7.98 -18.91
CA SER A 80 -5.15 -8.50 -20.10
C SER A 80 -3.63 -8.29 -20.08
N ASP A 81 -3.10 -7.67 -19.02
CA ASP A 81 -1.67 -7.49 -18.83
C ASP A 81 -0.96 -8.82 -18.46
N ASN A 82 0.37 -8.81 -18.54
CA ASN A 82 1.22 -9.92 -18.11
C ASN A 82 1.70 -9.78 -16.65
N ILE A 83 1.05 -8.90 -15.87
CA ILE A 83 1.40 -8.70 -14.45
C ILE A 83 0.97 -9.95 -13.66
N PRO A 84 1.79 -10.44 -12.70
CA PRO A 84 1.44 -11.55 -11.83
C PRO A 84 0.06 -11.38 -11.17
N LYS A 85 -0.71 -12.46 -11.11
CA LYS A 85 -2.11 -12.50 -10.68
C LYS A 85 -2.26 -13.51 -9.55
N PHE A 86 -2.82 -13.07 -8.43
CA PHE A 86 -2.99 -13.89 -7.23
C PHE A 86 -4.42 -13.80 -6.69
N ASP A 87 -5.00 -14.95 -6.38
CA ASP A 87 -6.34 -15.04 -5.80
C ASP A 87 -6.40 -14.35 -4.44
N LYS A 88 -5.31 -14.38 -3.65
CA LYS A 88 -5.18 -13.75 -2.34
C LYS A 88 -3.89 -12.91 -2.28
N PHE A 89 -3.52 -12.44 -1.10
CA PHE A 89 -2.21 -11.81 -0.91
C PHE A 89 -1.09 -12.85 -1.09
N TYR A 90 -0.05 -12.51 -1.85
CA TYR A 90 1.10 -13.39 -2.09
C TYR A 90 1.98 -13.54 -0.84
N ARG A 91 2.81 -14.58 -0.82
CA ARG A 91 3.90 -14.72 0.14
C ARG A 91 5.03 -13.78 -0.26
N ARG A 92 5.44 -12.88 0.63
CA ARG A 92 6.40 -11.81 0.30
C ARG A 92 7.76 -12.38 -0.07
N GLU A 93 8.13 -13.48 0.56
CA GLU A 93 9.40 -14.19 0.36
C GLU A 93 9.54 -14.77 -1.05
N GLU A 94 8.44 -14.93 -1.77
CA GLU A 94 8.43 -15.45 -3.14
C GLU A 94 8.50 -14.34 -4.19
N ILE A 95 8.22 -13.09 -3.82
CA ILE A 95 8.01 -11.97 -4.75
C ILE A 95 8.99 -10.81 -4.52
N TYR A 96 9.34 -10.52 -3.28
CA TYR A 96 10.17 -9.37 -2.94
C TYR A 96 11.64 -9.70 -3.17
N SER A 97 12.43 -8.67 -3.55
CA SER A 97 13.88 -8.81 -3.57
C SER A 97 14.43 -9.03 -2.16
N ASP A 98 15.59 -9.69 -2.07
CA ASP A 98 16.30 -9.91 -0.79
C ASP A 98 16.51 -8.60 -0.01
N GLU A 99 16.85 -7.51 -0.73
CA GLU A 99 16.99 -6.18 -0.14
C GLU A 99 15.68 -5.69 0.50
N SER A 100 14.55 -5.87 -0.19
CA SER A 100 13.25 -5.45 0.33
C SER A 100 12.82 -6.27 1.55
N LEU A 101 13.14 -7.57 1.56
CA LEU A 101 12.87 -8.46 2.69
C LEU A 101 13.70 -8.07 3.92
N GLU A 102 15.00 -7.78 3.74
CA GLU A 102 15.86 -7.38 4.86
C GLU A 102 15.43 -6.03 5.44
N ARG A 103 15.14 -5.05 4.57
CA ARG A 103 14.59 -3.75 5.00
C ARG A 103 13.29 -3.89 5.77
N MET A 104 12.38 -4.75 5.29
CA MET A 104 11.12 -5.02 5.98
C MET A 104 11.36 -5.69 7.35
N LYS A 105 12.28 -6.65 7.43
CA LYS A 105 12.64 -7.31 8.68
C LYS A 105 13.18 -6.32 9.71
N ILE A 106 14.04 -5.38 9.31
CA ILE A 106 14.56 -4.32 10.17
C ILE A 106 13.41 -3.41 10.65
N ALA A 107 12.50 -3.02 9.75
CA ALA A 107 11.38 -2.15 10.10
C ALA A 107 10.35 -2.79 11.05
N LEU A 108 10.25 -4.11 11.07
CA LEU A 108 9.29 -4.86 11.90
C LEU A 108 9.85 -5.29 13.27
N GLN A 109 11.12 -5.01 13.55
CA GLN A 109 11.71 -5.15 14.90
C GLN A 109 11.28 -3.99 15.80
#